data_AF-A0A1S3WZN6-F1
#
_entry.id   AF-A0A1S3WZN6-F1
#
_cell.length_a   1.000
_cell.length_b   1.000
_cell.length_c   1.000
_cell.angle_alpha   90.00
_cell.angle_beta   90.00
_cell.angle_gamma   90.00
#
_symmetry.space_group_name_H-M   'P 1'
#
loop_
_entity.id
_entity.type
_entity.pdbx_description
1 polymer ?
#
loop_
_entity_poly.entity_id
_entity_poly.type
_entity_poly.pdbx_seq_one_letter_code
_entity_poly.pdbx_strand_id
1 'polypeptide(L)'
;MPTRRKHTMRSLLKDYKNHFRKKVQSFTYGYRKLIEVKNSRDDALKCTHYMPLIRPEGKPLPCVIYCHGNSGCRADASEAAIILLPLNITVFTLDFSGSGISGGEHVTLGWNE
;
A
#
# COMPACT_ATOMS: atom_id res chain seq x y z
N MET A 1 -11.73 -22.84 -11.05
CA MET A 1 -10.97 -22.01 -10.09
C MET A 1 -10.10 -22.92 -9.24
N PRO A 2 -8.76 -22.91 -9.32
CA PRO A 2 -7.95 -23.75 -8.45
C PRO A 2 -8.10 -23.27 -7.00
N THR A 3 -8.41 -24.18 -6.09
CA THR A 3 -8.50 -23.90 -4.65
C THR A 3 -7.11 -23.66 -4.06
N ARG A 4 -7.04 -22.84 -3.01
CA ARG A 4 -5.86 -22.37 -2.23
C ARG A 4 -4.90 -23.48 -1.72
N ARG A 5 -5.14 -24.75 -2.03
CA ARG A 5 -4.45 -25.94 -1.49
C ARG A 5 -3.16 -26.36 -2.22
N LYS A 6 -2.72 -25.68 -3.29
CA LYS A 6 -1.51 -26.10 -4.03
C LYS A 6 -0.16 -25.66 -3.43
N HIS A 7 -0.15 -24.74 -2.46
CA HIS A 7 1.08 -24.27 -1.84
C HIS A 7 0.99 -24.38 -0.32
N THR A 8 1.91 -25.12 0.30
CA THR A 8 2.02 -25.15 1.77
C THR A 8 2.52 -23.80 2.26
N MET A 9 2.05 -23.34 3.43
CA MET A 9 2.51 -22.08 4.04
C MET A 9 4.04 -21.99 4.11
N ARG A 10 4.73 -23.11 4.33
CA ARG A 10 6.20 -23.18 4.31
C ARG A 10 6.81 -22.88 2.93
N SER A 11 6.20 -23.33 1.84
CA SER A 11 6.69 -23.03 0.47
C SER A 11 6.55 -21.55 0.15
N LEU A 12 5.38 -20.97 0.42
CA LEU A 12 5.12 -19.53 0.23
C LEU A 12 6.04 -18.68 1.11
N LEU A 13 6.26 -19.07 2.37
CA LEU A 13 7.14 -18.35 3.30
C LEU A 13 8.62 -18.47 2.92
N LYS A 14 9.05 -19.55 2.25
CA LYS A 14 10.44 -19.73 1.82
C LYS A 14 10.77 -18.84 0.62
N ASP A 15 9.85 -18.77 -0.35
CA ASP A 15 9.96 -17.86 -1.49
C ASP A 15 9.83 -16.40 -1.04
N TYR A 16 8.89 -16.12 -0.13
CA TYR A 16 8.75 -14.81 0.51
C TYR A 16 10.05 -14.39 1.22
N LYS A 17 10.63 -15.24 2.09
CA LYS A 17 11.86 -14.91 2.82
C LYS A 17 13.06 -14.72 1.92
N ASN A 18 13.24 -15.55 0.88
CA ASN A 18 14.34 -15.40 -0.06
C ASN A 18 14.18 -14.14 -0.92
N HIS A 19 12.95 -13.81 -1.32
CA HIS A 19 12.68 -12.59 -2.08
C HIS A 19 12.83 -11.33 -1.21
N PHE A 20 12.35 -11.38 0.03
CA PHE A 20 12.46 -10.32 1.04
C PHE A 20 13.93 -10.06 1.41
N ARG A 21 14.71 -11.10 1.68
CA ARG A 21 16.15 -10.99 2.04
C ARG A 21 16.99 -10.37 0.92
N LYS A 22 16.62 -10.52 -0.35
CA LYS A 22 17.26 -9.81 -1.47
C LYS A 22 16.74 -8.37 -1.64
N LYS A 23 15.51 -8.05 -1.20
CA LYS A 23 14.85 -6.73 -1.35
C LYS A 23 15.10 -5.75 -0.19
N VAL A 24 15.38 -6.25 1.02
CA VAL A 24 15.78 -5.43 2.19
C VAL A 24 17.08 -4.66 1.94
N GLN A 25 17.85 -5.02 0.90
CA GLN A 25 19.10 -4.35 0.53
C GLN A 25 18.94 -2.99 -0.18
N SER A 26 17.73 -2.42 -0.24
CA SER A 26 17.53 -1.11 -0.84
C SER A 26 16.25 -0.43 -0.35
N PHE A 27 16.40 0.39 0.69
CA PHE A 27 15.50 1.49 1.01
C PHE A 27 15.44 2.57 -0.11
N THR A 28 16.15 2.34 -1.24
CA THR A 28 16.43 3.30 -2.32
C THR A 28 15.52 3.17 -3.54
N TYR A 29 14.38 2.46 -3.49
CA TYR A 29 13.57 2.25 -4.71
C TYR A 29 12.51 3.33 -4.98
N GLY A 30 12.25 4.24 -4.05
CA GLY A 30 11.22 5.24 -4.25
C GLY A 30 11.19 6.36 -3.24
N TYR A 31 10.26 7.28 -3.44
CA TYR A 31 9.87 8.29 -2.48
C TYR A 31 8.38 8.16 -2.17
N ARG A 32 7.96 8.76 -1.06
CA ARG A 32 6.55 8.84 -0.68
C ARG A 32 6.10 10.29 -0.70
N LYS A 33 4.95 10.55 -1.32
CA LYS A 33 4.27 11.85 -1.29
C LYS A 33 3.12 11.77 -0.29
N LEU A 34 3.09 12.69 0.67
CA LEU A 34 1.97 12.85 1.60
C LEU A 34 0.88 13.66 0.90
N ILE A 35 -0.35 13.17 0.97
CA ILE A 35 -1.50 13.76 0.29
C ILE A 35 -2.65 13.77 1.29
N GLU A 36 -3.49 14.79 1.22
CA GLU A 36 -4.76 14.84 1.92
C GLU A 36 -5.88 14.91 0.89
N VAL A 37 -6.91 14.10 1.10
CA VAL A 37 -8.13 14.07 0.28
C VAL A 37 -9.31 14.24 1.20
N LYS A 38 -10.35 14.93 0.76
CA LYS A 38 -11.61 15.00 1.52
C LYS A 38 -12.62 14.02 0.95
N ASN A 39 -13.31 13.31 1.84
CA ASN A 39 -14.44 12.46 1.45
C ASN A 39 -15.72 13.30 1.25
N SER A 40 -16.83 12.63 0.96
CA SER A 40 -18.16 13.25 0.77
C SER A 40 -18.70 13.99 2.01
N ARG A 41 -18.15 13.72 3.19
CA ARG A 41 -18.54 14.34 4.47
C ARG A 41 -17.58 15.44 4.92
N ASP A 42 -16.65 15.83 4.06
CA ASP A 42 -15.59 16.80 4.34
C ASP A 42 -14.54 16.34 5.37
N ASP A 43 -14.52 15.05 5.74
CA ASP A 43 -13.46 14.50 6.59
C ASP A 43 -12.13 14.46 5.82
N ALA A 44 -11.07 14.96 6.45
CA ALA A 44 -9.72 14.91 5.91
C ALA A 44 -9.12 13.50 6.02
N LEU A 45 -8.99 12.82 4.88
CA LEU A 45 -8.32 11.52 4.74
C LEU A 45 -6.82 11.72 4.50
N LYS A 46 -6.00 11.11 5.36
CA LYS A 46 -4.54 11.15 5.23
C LYS A 46 -4.08 10.03 4.31
N CYS A 47 -3.44 10.40 3.22
CA CYS A 47 -2.99 9.49 2.17
C CYS A 47 -1.47 9.51 2.03
N THR A 48 -0.94 8.44 1.44
CA THR A 48 0.46 8.35 1.04
C THR A 48 0.54 7.72 -0.35
N HIS A 49 1.28 8.35 -1.26
CA HIS A 49 1.58 7.81 -2.58
C HIS A 49 3.04 7.43 -2.68
N TYR A 50 3.32 6.14 -2.75
CA TYR A 50 4.64 5.59 -2.99
C TYR A 50 4.92 5.56 -4.50
N MET A 51 6.05 6.14 -4.89
CA MET A 51 6.44 6.32 -6.30
C MET A 51 7.90 5.88 -6.50
N PRO A 52 8.24 5.27 -7.64
CA PRO A 52 9.63 4.91 -7.92
C PRO A 52 10.48 6.16 -8.14
N LEU A 53 11.77 6.10 -7.81
CA LEU A 53 12.72 7.21 -8.03
C LEU A 53 12.90 7.52 -9.52
N ILE A 54 13.03 6.46 -10.32
CA ILE A 54 13.19 6.56 -11.77
C ILE A 54 11.87 6.13 -12.39
N ARG A 55 11.23 7.06 -13.12
CA ARG A 55 10.04 6.76 -13.92
C ARG A 55 10.42 6.62 -15.38
N PRO A 56 9.90 5.59 -16.09
CA PRO A 56 9.90 5.60 -17.55
C PRO A 56 9.20 6.87 -18.06
N GLU A 57 9.84 7.59 -18.96
CA GLU A 57 9.28 8.84 -19.50
C GLU A 57 7.98 8.61 -20.28
N GLY A 58 7.06 9.57 -20.17
CA GLY A 58 5.92 9.69 -21.08
C GLY A 58 4.73 8.75 -20.86
N LYS A 59 4.70 7.93 -19.79
CA LYS A 59 3.55 7.05 -19.50
C LYS A 59 3.10 7.09 -18.04
N PRO A 60 1.79 7.17 -17.76
CA PRO A 60 1.26 6.90 -16.44
C PRO A 60 1.64 5.49 -15.99
N LEU A 61 2.09 5.36 -14.74
CA LEU A 61 2.34 4.06 -14.13
C LEU A 61 1.04 3.48 -13.56
N PRO A 62 0.87 2.14 -13.59
CA PRO A 62 -0.21 1.51 -12.85
C PRO A 62 -0.12 1.86 -11.36
N CYS A 63 -1.28 1.94 -10.71
CA CYS A 63 -1.39 2.26 -9.30
C CYS A 63 -2.24 1.22 -8.60
N VAL A 64 -1.71 0.65 -7.51
CA VAL A 64 -2.48 -0.15 -6.57
C VAL A 64 -2.98 0.77 -5.46
N ILE A 65 -4.29 0.80 -5.24
CA ILE A 65 -4.88 1.40 -4.06
C ILE A 65 -4.87 0.34 -2.96
N TYR A 66 -4.03 0.54 -1.95
CA TYR A 66 -3.95 -0.30 -0.77
C TYR A 66 -4.92 0.22 0.29
N CYS A 67 -5.84 -0.65 0.69
CA CYS A 67 -6.75 -0.43 1.81
C CYS A 67 -6.26 -1.27 2.99
N HIS A 68 -6.05 -0.64 4.14
CA HIS A 68 -5.63 -1.37 5.34
C HIS A 68 -6.77 -2.22 5.90
N GLY A 69 -6.41 -3.26 6.66
CA GLY A 69 -7.38 -4.08 7.38
C GLY A 69 -7.89 -3.42 8.67
N ASN A 70 -8.78 -4.12 9.38
CA ASN A 70 -9.21 -3.69 10.71
C ASN A 70 -8.00 -3.53 11.65
N SER A 71 -8.02 -2.48 12.47
CA SER A 71 -6.92 -2.07 13.36
C SER A 71 -5.59 -1.73 12.66
N GLY A 72 -5.57 -1.65 11.32
CA GLY A 72 -4.42 -1.23 10.53
C GLY A 72 -4.40 0.27 10.24
N CYS A 73 -3.39 0.70 9.48
CA CYS A 73 -3.31 2.07 8.97
C CYS A 73 -2.53 2.12 7.63
N ARG A 74 -2.46 3.28 7.00
CA ARG A 74 -1.77 3.49 5.72
C ARG A 74 -0.29 3.06 5.73
N ALA A 75 0.36 3.05 6.90
CA ALA A 75 1.76 2.63 7.03
C ALA A 75 1.98 1.15 6.67
N ASP A 76 0.96 0.30 6.80
CA ASP A 76 1.01 -1.13 6.45
C ASP A 76 1.24 -1.34 4.95
N ALA A 77 0.89 -0.36 4.12
CA ALA A 77 1.12 -0.38 2.68
C ALA A 77 2.62 -0.40 2.30
N SER A 78 3.52 -0.10 3.24
CA SER A 78 4.97 -0.14 3.01
C SER A 78 5.45 -1.52 2.57
N GLU A 79 4.88 -2.61 3.11
CA GLU A 79 5.17 -3.98 2.68
C GLU A 79 4.81 -4.22 1.21
N ALA A 80 3.67 -3.69 0.77
CA ALA A 80 3.27 -3.74 -0.64
C ALA A 80 4.18 -2.88 -1.52
N ALA A 81 4.56 -1.68 -1.06
CA ALA A 81 5.43 -0.77 -1.79
C ALA A 81 6.83 -1.37 -2.04
N ILE A 82 7.42 -2.04 -1.04
CA ILE A 82 8.71 -2.77 -1.18
C ILE A 82 8.64 -3.79 -2.31
N ILE A 83 7.48 -4.41 -2.52
CA ILE A 83 7.30 -5.42 -3.55
C ILE A 83 7.04 -4.81 -4.93
N LEU A 84 6.19 -3.78 -4.99
CA LEU A 84 5.57 -3.25 -6.21
C LEU A 84 6.38 -2.13 -6.88
N LEU A 85 7.06 -1.26 -6.11
CA LEU A 85 7.81 -0.15 -6.67
C LEU A 85 8.91 -0.58 -7.67
N PRO A 86 9.70 -1.65 -7.41
CA PRO A 86 10.68 -2.14 -8.39
C PRO A 86 10.08 -2.62 -9.71
N LEU A 87 8.77 -2.89 -9.74
CA LEU A 87 8.03 -3.29 -10.94
C LEU A 87 7.39 -2.10 -11.66
N ASN A 88 7.73 -0.86 -11.28
CA ASN A 88 7.10 0.36 -11.74
C ASN A 88 5.58 0.41 -11.48
N ILE A 89 5.12 -0.25 -10.41
CA ILE A 89 3.74 -0.17 -9.92
C ILE A 89 3.74 0.74 -8.70
N THR A 90 3.03 1.86 -8.80
CA THR A 90 2.90 2.79 -7.66
C THR A 90 1.88 2.26 -6.65
N VAL A 91 2.01 2.69 -5.40
CA VAL A 91 1.08 2.30 -4.33
C VAL A 91 0.50 3.56 -3.71
N PHE A 92 -0.81 3.74 -3.84
CA PHE A 92 -1.56 4.75 -3.12
C PHE A 92 -2.23 4.09 -1.92
N THR A 93 -2.17 4.72 -0.76
CA THR A 93 -2.77 4.22 0.47
C THR A 93 -3.42 5.36 1.23
N LEU A 94 -4.45 5.05 2.00
CA LEU A 94 -5.19 5.99 2.81
C LEU A 94 -5.46 5.40 4.19
N ASP A 95 -5.50 6.27 5.19
CA ASP A 95 -6.21 6.00 6.43
C ASP A 95 -7.70 6.26 6.17
N PHE A 96 -8.55 5.25 6.39
CA PHE A 96 -10.00 5.42 6.34
C PHE A 96 -10.49 6.41 7.42
N SER A 97 -11.69 6.96 7.25
CA SER A 97 -12.35 7.78 8.27
C SER A 97 -12.35 7.07 9.63
N GLY A 98 -11.96 7.80 10.67
CA GLY A 98 -11.79 7.32 12.04
C GLY A 98 -10.61 6.38 12.27
N SER A 99 -9.75 6.15 11.26
CA SER A 99 -8.56 5.30 11.37
C SER A 99 -7.28 6.12 11.30
N GLY A 100 -6.22 5.63 11.96
CA GLY A 100 -4.90 6.25 11.93
C GLY A 100 -4.92 7.71 12.38
N ILE A 101 -4.60 8.64 11.46
CA ILE A 101 -4.67 10.09 11.70
C ILE A 101 -5.61 10.82 10.74
N SER A 102 -6.52 10.09 10.09
CA SER A 102 -7.64 10.69 9.34
C SER A 102 -8.71 11.24 10.26
N GLY A 103 -9.51 12.18 9.74
CA GLY A 103 -10.71 12.67 10.42
C GLY A 103 -11.82 11.60 10.51
N GLY A 104 -12.94 11.96 11.12
CA GLY A 104 -14.07 11.06 11.38
C GLY A 104 -14.07 10.49 12.81
N GLU A 105 -15.24 10.41 13.42
CA GLU A 105 -15.40 10.00 14.82
C GLU A 105 -15.28 8.48 15.05
N HIS A 106 -15.64 7.68 14.05
CA HIS A 106 -15.69 6.23 14.15
C HIS A 106 -15.01 5.58 12.94
N VAL A 107 -14.35 4.44 13.18
CA VAL A 107 -13.73 3.61 12.14
C VAL A 107 -14.80 3.09 11.19
N THR A 108 -14.63 3.36 9.89
CA THR A 108 -15.63 3.04 8.84
C THR A 108 -15.29 1.81 8.02
N LEU A 109 -14.02 1.38 8.04
CA LEU A 109 -13.49 0.31 7.18
C LEU A 109 -13.77 0.52 5.67
N GLY A 110 -13.85 1.77 5.21
CA GLY A 110 -14.07 2.10 3.80
C GLY A 110 -15.51 2.45 3.41
N TRP A 111 -16.44 2.54 4.37
CA TRP A 111 -17.85 2.85 4.09
C TRP A 111 -18.14 4.33 3.70
N ASN A 112 -17.34 5.29 4.16
CA ASN A 112 -17.59 6.73 4.05
C ASN A 112 -16.59 7.47 3.13
N GLU A 113 -15.85 6.73 2.32
CA GLU A 113 -14.71 7.22 1.53
C GLU A 113 -15.12 7.79 0.18
#